data_AF-A0A6C0F734-F1
#
_entry.id   AF-A0A6C0F734-F1
#
_cell.length_a   1.000
_cell.length_b   1.000
_cell.length_c   1.000
_cell.angle_alpha   90.00
_cell.angle_beta   90.00
_cell.angle_gamma   90.00
#
_symmetry.space_group_name_H-M   'P 1'
#
loop_
_entity.id
_entity.type
_entity.pdbx_description
1 polymer ?
#
loop_
_entity_poly.entity_id
_entity_poly.type
_entity_poly.pdbx_seq_one_letter_code
_entity_poly.pdbx_strand_id
1 'polypeptide(L)'
;MFKKFCASNNLFTKNASTSTHLFMDGGILSVPNDKLVLFYHQYIQYINQGEQISLIEKLGHNCTMRFFLDIDNTNNIDDILTAANNIMKITTPYIYTSSDSNGFHIIYNVQFTCDECISTCKQIIDMLPIHRKHCIDISVYKTGIRMIYSDKFTNGSWQNRWYIPIKSSISDKLTLDDFRHSIVRIFTINTSLSSTSNSLTFHSDILKYLTKIHPKYSEISSIKIKSFNNGIKCLSVDSKFCTNINDEHKNNHVYFVINSHNELYQKCFSHNYKISGRIHCYCHQYKSKPIQLPKLLDVHSS
;
A
#
# COMPACT_ATOMS: atom_id res chain seq x y z
N MET A 1 18.49 6.80 18.47
CA MET A 1 17.20 7.02 19.14
C MET A 1 16.04 6.46 18.32
N PHE A 2 16.06 6.50 16.99
CA PHE A 2 15.02 5.93 16.13
C PHE A 2 14.77 4.43 16.37
N LYS A 3 15.82 3.61 16.53
CA LYS A 3 15.65 2.19 16.90
C LYS A 3 14.95 2.01 18.25
N LYS A 4 15.24 2.87 19.23
CA LYS A 4 14.53 2.84 20.53
C LYS A 4 13.06 3.19 20.35
N PHE A 5 12.74 4.22 19.54
CA PHE A 5 11.36 4.53 19.16
C PHE A 5 10.65 3.32 18.52
N CYS A 6 11.30 2.63 17.58
CA CYS A 6 10.75 1.42 16.95
C CYS A 6 10.47 0.30 17.96
N ALA A 7 11.37 0.10 18.92
CA ALA A 7 11.20 -0.88 20.00
C ALA A 7 10.01 -0.51 20.91
N SER A 8 9.96 0.73 21.40
CA SER A 8 8.87 1.20 22.27
C SER A 8 7.49 1.16 21.59
N ASN A 9 7.45 1.16 20.26
CA ASN A 9 6.21 1.08 19.48
C ASN A 9 5.88 -0.35 18.97
N ASN A 10 6.63 -1.36 19.42
CA ASN A 10 6.47 -2.77 19.04
C ASN A 10 6.55 -3.00 17.52
N LEU A 11 7.48 -2.31 16.85
CA LEU A 11 7.65 -2.42 15.39
C LEU A 11 8.64 -3.51 14.98
N PHE A 12 9.51 -3.97 15.89
CA PHE A 12 10.43 -5.06 15.58
C PHE A 12 9.69 -6.39 15.41
N THR A 13 10.15 -7.19 14.47
CA THR A 13 9.63 -8.53 14.22
C THR A 13 10.76 -9.52 13.99
N LYS A 14 10.51 -10.79 14.32
CA LYS A 14 11.37 -11.90 13.89
C LYS A 14 10.86 -12.54 12.58
N ASN A 15 9.65 -12.19 12.15
CA ASN A 15 9.04 -12.78 10.97
C ASN A 15 9.43 -11.98 9.71
N ALA A 16 10.32 -12.57 8.92
CA ALA A 16 10.79 -12.00 7.66
C ALA A 16 9.67 -11.87 6.61
N SER A 17 8.64 -12.74 6.62
CA SER A 17 7.58 -12.70 5.59
C SER A 17 6.63 -11.52 5.75
N THR A 18 6.46 -11.03 6.98
CA THR A 18 5.62 -9.86 7.31
C THR A 18 6.42 -8.57 7.39
N SER A 19 7.73 -8.63 7.16
CA SER A 19 8.58 -7.46 7.33
C SER A 19 8.36 -6.42 6.23
N THR A 20 8.48 -5.16 6.64
CA THR A 20 8.24 -3.98 5.80
C THR A 20 9.50 -3.13 5.64
N HIS A 21 10.41 -3.20 6.61
CA HIS A 21 11.68 -2.48 6.57
C HIS A 21 12.79 -3.34 7.18
N LEU A 22 14.02 -3.11 6.74
CA LEU A 22 15.22 -3.79 7.20
C LEU A 22 16.27 -2.76 7.62
N PHE A 23 16.88 -2.97 8.78
CA PHE A 23 18.07 -2.22 9.16
C PHE A 23 19.31 -2.87 8.55
N MET A 24 20.18 -2.08 7.92
CA MET A 24 21.42 -2.61 7.32
C MET A 24 22.44 -3.03 8.38
N ASP A 25 22.40 -2.40 9.55
CA ASP A 25 23.16 -2.75 10.75
C ASP A 25 22.44 -3.80 11.63
N GLY A 26 21.41 -4.46 11.09
CA GLY A 26 20.69 -5.53 11.76
C GLY A 26 19.41 -5.09 12.46
N GLY A 27 18.37 -5.91 12.31
CA GLY A 27 17.02 -5.65 12.80
C GLY A 27 16.00 -5.64 11.67
N ILE A 28 14.82 -6.17 11.96
CA ILE A 28 13.73 -6.32 10.98
C ILE A 28 12.49 -5.67 11.58
N LEU A 29 11.80 -4.84 10.80
CA LEU A 29 10.59 -4.14 11.23
C LEU A 29 9.36 -4.62 10.46
N SER A 30 8.25 -4.74 11.17
CA SER A 30 6.90 -4.79 10.61
C SER A 30 6.17 -3.53 11.08
N VAL A 31 5.94 -2.59 10.16
CA VAL A 31 5.26 -1.32 10.45
C VAL A 31 3.82 -1.43 9.97
N PRO A 32 2.83 -1.50 10.89
CA PRO A 32 1.42 -1.53 10.54
C PRO A 32 0.95 -0.25 9.83
N ASN A 33 -0.06 -0.36 8.97
CA ASN A 33 -0.58 0.77 8.19
C ASN A 33 -1.03 1.96 9.05
N ASP A 34 -1.65 1.70 10.20
CA ASP A 34 -2.09 2.72 11.16
C ASP A 34 -0.93 3.43 11.85
N LYS A 35 0.27 2.86 11.82
CA LYS A 35 1.50 3.45 12.39
C LYS A 35 2.45 4.03 11.34
N LEU A 36 2.20 3.84 10.04
CA LEU A 36 3.10 4.29 8.96
C LEU A 36 3.36 5.79 9.01
N VAL A 37 2.31 6.60 9.15
CA VAL A 37 2.44 8.07 9.21
C VAL A 37 3.35 8.47 10.38
N LEU A 38 3.09 7.94 11.58
CA LEU A 38 3.91 8.22 12.76
C LEU A 38 5.36 7.75 12.58
N PHE A 39 5.56 6.56 12.02
CA PHE A 39 6.88 6.00 11.73
C PHE A 39 7.69 6.92 10.80
N TYR A 40 7.06 7.40 9.72
CA TYR A 40 7.68 8.31 8.76
C TYR A 40 8.01 9.68 9.37
N HIS A 41 7.08 10.26 10.14
CA HIS A 41 7.35 11.51 10.85
C HIS A 41 8.55 11.39 11.79
N GLN A 42 8.66 10.26 12.51
CA GLN A 42 9.78 10.04 13.42
C GLN A 42 11.08 9.77 12.68
N TYR A 43 11.05 9.02 11.58
CA TYR A 43 12.22 8.84 10.72
C TYR A 43 12.78 10.20 10.27
N ILE A 44 11.94 11.05 9.69
CA ILE A 44 12.32 12.40 9.23
C ILE A 44 12.87 13.25 10.39
N GLN A 45 12.19 13.22 11.54
CA GLN A 45 12.60 13.97 12.71
C GLN A 45 14.01 13.59 13.17
N TYR A 46 14.30 12.30 13.32
CA TYR A 46 15.61 11.83 13.79
C TYR A 46 16.72 12.04 12.76
N ILE A 47 16.44 11.86 11.45
CA ILE A 47 17.37 12.24 10.37
C ILE A 47 17.74 13.72 10.48
N ASN A 48 16.75 14.61 10.62
CA ASN A 48 16.97 16.05 10.70
C ASN A 48 17.63 16.50 12.01
N GLN A 49 17.68 15.63 13.02
CA GLN A 49 18.44 15.82 14.26
C GLN A 49 19.89 15.32 14.14
N GLY A 50 20.30 14.79 12.99
CA GLY A 50 21.64 14.28 12.72
C GLY A 50 21.85 12.83 13.16
N GLU A 51 20.78 12.07 13.45
CA GLU A 51 20.93 10.64 13.73
C GLU A 51 21.27 9.86 12.46
N GLN A 52 22.36 9.09 12.51
CA GLN A 52 22.69 8.11 11.47
C GLN A 52 21.74 6.91 11.55
N ILE A 53 20.99 6.68 10.47
CA ILE A 53 20.01 5.59 10.35
C ILE A 53 20.29 4.83 9.05
N SER A 54 20.41 3.50 9.11
CA SER A 54 20.58 2.62 7.94
C SER A 54 19.36 1.72 7.73
N LEU A 55 18.47 2.10 6.84
CA LEU A 55 17.12 1.58 6.71
C LEU A 55 16.76 1.39 5.24
N ILE A 56 16.24 0.20 4.96
CA ILE A 56 15.77 -0.25 3.67
C ILE A 56 14.25 -0.43 3.76
N GLU A 57 13.53 0.09 2.79
CA GLU A 57 12.13 -0.24 2.56
C GLU A 57 12.05 -1.61 1.86
N LYS A 58 11.51 -2.63 2.55
CA LYS A 58 11.56 -4.02 2.08
C LYS A 58 10.48 -4.29 1.03
N LEU A 59 10.90 -4.92 -0.05
CA LEU A 59 10.07 -5.28 -1.19
C LEU A 59 9.91 -6.80 -1.33
N GLY A 60 9.18 -7.23 -2.35
CA GLY A 60 9.00 -8.63 -2.71
C GLY A 60 7.67 -8.89 -3.41
N HIS A 61 7.40 -10.16 -3.71
CA HIS A 61 6.14 -10.58 -4.35
C HIS A 61 4.90 -10.33 -3.48
N ASN A 62 5.09 -10.10 -2.18
CA ASN A 62 4.01 -9.82 -1.23
C ASN A 62 3.76 -8.31 -1.08
N CYS A 63 4.06 -7.48 -2.07
CA CYS A 63 3.63 -6.08 -2.08
C CYS A 63 3.41 -5.54 -3.49
N THR A 64 2.53 -4.54 -3.60
CA THR A 64 2.52 -3.61 -4.73
C THR A 64 3.37 -2.40 -4.38
N MET A 65 4.08 -1.87 -5.38
CA MET A 65 5.03 -0.78 -5.22
C MET A 65 4.87 0.24 -6.34
N ARG A 66 5.40 1.45 -6.13
CA ARG A 66 5.71 2.37 -7.22
C ARG A 66 6.80 1.76 -8.08
N PHE A 67 6.71 1.87 -9.40
CA PHE A 67 7.80 1.49 -10.26
C PHE A 67 9.03 2.35 -9.97
N PHE A 68 10.21 1.74 -9.84
CA PHE A 68 11.45 2.48 -9.60
C PHE A 68 12.65 1.83 -10.29
N LEU A 69 13.76 2.55 -10.35
CA LEU A 69 15.04 2.04 -10.81
C LEU A 69 16.08 2.38 -9.75
N ASP A 70 16.81 1.37 -9.28
CA ASP A 70 18.05 1.56 -8.53
C ASP A 70 19.21 1.50 -9.53
N ILE A 71 19.88 2.63 -9.70
CA ILE A 71 20.95 2.82 -10.68
C ILE A 71 22.27 2.92 -9.95
N ASP A 72 23.26 2.16 -10.39
CA ASP A 72 24.62 2.21 -9.89
C ASP A 72 25.63 2.43 -11.04
N ASN A 73 26.85 2.84 -10.66
CA ASN A 73 28.03 2.93 -11.52
C ASN A 73 27.90 3.90 -12.71
N THR A 74 27.11 4.96 -12.58
CA THR A 74 27.06 6.00 -13.61
C THR A 74 26.73 7.40 -13.08
N ASN A 75 27.22 8.44 -13.77
CA ASN A 75 26.95 9.84 -13.50
C ASN A 75 25.92 10.46 -14.47
N ASN A 76 25.48 9.72 -15.49
CA ASN A 76 24.48 10.16 -16.46
C ASN A 76 23.35 9.11 -16.51
N ILE A 77 22.10 9.57 -16.51
CA ILE A 77 20.90 8.72 -16.54
C ILE A 77 19.97 9.03 -17.71
N ASP A 78 20.39 9.85 -18.67
CA ASP A 78 19.54 10.38 -19.75
C ASP A 78 19.04 9.26 -20.68
N ASP A 79 19.91 8.31 -21.04
CA ASP A 79 19.55 7.15 -21.84
C ASP A 79 18.59 6.21 -21.09
N ILE A 80 18.82 6.01 -19.79
CA ILE A 80 17.96 5.24 -18.89
C ILE A 80 16.58 5.89 -18.76
N LEU A 81 16.52 7.20 -18.53
CA LEU A 81 15.28 7.96 -18.48
C LEU A 81 14.55 7.90 -19.83
N THR A 82 15.27 8.04 -20.94
CA THR A 82 14.68 7.95 -22.28
C THR A 82 14.06 6.58 -22.52
N ALA A 83 14.78 5.50 -22.22
CA ALA A 83 14.27 4.13 -22.35
C ALA A 83 13.06 3.89 -21.43
N ALA A 84 13.15 4.28 -20.16
CA ALA A 84 12.07 4.14 -19.19
C ALA A 84 10.82 4.93 -19.59
N ASN A 85 10.96 6.20 -19.97
CA ASN A 85 9.85 7.04 -20.41
C ASN A 85 9.18 6.49 -21.68
N ASN A 86 9.97 5.91 -22.60
CA ASN A 86 9.45 5.30 -23.82
C ASN A 86 8.61 4.05 -23.55
N ILE A 87 9.01 3.22 -22.58
CA ILE A 87 8.27 2.02 -22.18
C ILE A 87 7.04 2.40 -21.35
N MET A 88 7.23 3.25 -20.34
CA MET A 88 6.22 3.57 -19.34
C MET A 88 5.20 4.61 -19.82
N LYS A 89 5.52 5.37 -20.87
CA LYS A 89 4.74 6.53 -21.36
C LYS A 89 4.50 7.59 -20.28
N ILE A 90 5.46 7.75 -19.37
CA ILE A 90 5.46 8.72 -18.26
C ILE A 90 6.78 9.47 -18.32
N THR A 91 6.78 10.78 -18.09
CA THR A 91 7.97 11.63 -18.26
C THR A 91 8.39 12.39 -17.01
N THR A 92 7.67 12.24 -15.90
CA THR A 92 7.88 13.02 -14.66
C THR A 92 8.20 12.11 -13.46
N PRO A 93 9.37 11.42 -13.45
CA PRO A 93 9.81 10.69 -12.27
C PRO A 93 10.37 11.63 -11.18
N TYR A 94 10.41 11.12 -9.95
CA TYR A 94 11.21 11.69 -8.86
C TYR A 94 12.60 11.08 -8.90
N ILE A 95 13.65 11.91 -8.79
CA ILE A 95 15.03 11.48 -8.95
C ILE A 95 15.83 11.86 -7.71
N TYR A 96 16.55 10.90 -7.18
CA TYR A 96 17.42 11.04 -6.02
C TYR A 96 18.82 10.59 -6.41
N THR A 97 19.84 11.37 -6.01
CA THR A 97 21.25 11.08 -6.27
C THR A 97 21.93 10.66 -4.98
N SER A 98 22.88 9.74 -5.07
CA SER A 98 23.75 9.40 -3.94
C SER A 98 24.70 10.57 -3.63
N SER A 99 25.01 10.75 -2.34
CA SER A 99 25.85 11.84 -1.84
C SER A 99 27.33 11.73 -2.21
N ASP A 100 27.83 10.52 -2.44
CA ASP A 100 29.26 10.24 -2.62
C ASP A 100 29.55 9.23 -3.76
N SER A 101 28.51 8.78 -4.47
CA SER A 101 28.64 7.75 -5.50
C SER A 101 27.82 8.08 -6.73
N ASN A 102 28.20 7.42 -7.82
CA ASN A 102 27.52 7.46 -9.11
C ASN A 102 26.27 6.57 -9.11
N GLY A 103 25.33 6.85 -8.19
CA GLY A 103 24.12 6.06 -8.03
C GLY A 103 22.87 6.93 -7.92
N PHE A 104 21.75 6.43 -8.44
CA PHE A 104 20.47 7.14 -8.48
C PHE A 104 19.31 6.23 -8.10
N HIS A 105 18.32 6.80 -7.41
CA HIS A 105 16.98 6.24 -7.37
C HIS A 105 16.07 7.05 -8.28
N ILE A 106 15.38 6.38 -9.20
CA ILE A 106 14.39 6.99 -10.10
C ILE A 106 13.04 6.36 -9.78
N ILE A 107 12.07 7.15 -9.34
CA ILE A 107 10.76 6.66 -8.88
C ILE A 107 9.64 7.24 -9.73
N TYR A 108 8.83 6.37 -10.32
CA TYR A 108 7.64 6.72 -11.08
C TYR A 108 6.41 6.50 -10.22
N ASN A 109 5.50 7.47 -10.15
CA ASN A 109 4.29 7.37 -9.34
C ASN A 109 3.20 6.51 -10.02
N VAL A 110 3.53 5.25 -10.34
CA VAL A 110 2.61 4.26 -10.90
C VAL A 110 2.80 2.93 -10.21
N GLN A 111 1.68 2.28 -9.89
CA GLN A 111 1.63 1.04 -9.12
C GLN A 111 1.90 -0.18 -9.99
N PHE A 112 2.84 -1.02 -9.55
CA PHE A 112 3.28 -2.26 -10.16
C PHE A 112 3.37 -3.38 -9.11
N THR A 113 3.21 -4.62 -9.54
CA THR A 113 3.62 -5.83 -8.82
C THR A 113 5.13 -6.06 -9.00
N CYS A 114 5.71 -6.93 -8.16
CA CYS A 114 7.12 -7.33 -8.28
C CYS A 114 7.46 -7.87 -9.68
N ASP A 115 6.60 -8.72 -10.25
CA ASP A 115 6.84 -9.35 -11.55
C ASP A 115 6.73 -8.34 -12.70
N GLU A 116 5.75 -7.42 -12.64
CA GLU A 116 5.64 -6.33 -13.61
C GLU A 116 6.85 -5.41 -13.55
N CYS A 117 7.34 -5.07 -12.36
CA CYS A 117 8.55 -4.29 -12.17
C CYS A 117 9.77 -4.96 -12.81
N ILE A 118 10.01 -6.24 -12.50
CA ILE A 118 11.13 -7.00 -13.05
C ILE A 118 11.05 -7.10 -14.58
N SER A 119 9.85 -7.39 -15.11
CA SER A 119 9.61 -7.46 -16.55
C SER A 119 9.91 -6.13 -17.24
N THR A 120 9.45 -5.03 -16.63
CA THR A 120 9.65 -3.67 -17.15
C THR A 120 11.12 -3.26 -17.10
N CYS A 121 11.83 -3.54 -16.01
CA CYS A 121 13.28 -3.29 -15.93
C CYS A 121 14.05 -4.04 -17.01
N LYS A 122 13.69 -5.29 -17.31
CA LYS A 122 14.32 -6.06 -18.40
C LYS A 122 14.09 -5.40 -19.76
N GLN A 123 12.87 -4.96 -20.04
CA GLN A 123 12.57 -4.23 -21.27
C GLN A 123 13.41 -2.94 -21.38
N ILE A 124 13.54 -2.19 -20.28
CA ILE A 124 14.38 -0.99 -20.23
C ILE A 124 15.84 -1.35 -20.51
N ILE A 125 16.39 -2.35 -19.82
CA ILE A 125 17.77 -2.84 -20.00
C ILE A 125 18.02 -3.27 -21.45
N ASP A 126 17.04 -3.88 -22.11
CA ASP A 126 17.19 -4.32 -23.50
C ASP A 126 17.25 -3.17 -24.50
N MET A 127 16.69 -1.99 -24.15
CA MET A 127 16.85 -0.77 -24.93
C MET A 127 18.21 -0.06 -24.69
N LEU A 128 18.95 -0.44 -23.66
CA LEU A 128 20.21 0.22 -23.31
C LEU A 128 21.42 -0.36 -24.05
N PRO A 129 22.46 0.46 -24.31
CA PRO A 129 23.75 -0.02 -24.79
C PRO A 129 24.33 -1.12 -23.89
N ILE A 130 25.11 -2.05 -24.46
CA ILE A 130 25.66 -3.22 -23.74
C ILE A 130 26.37 -2.82 -22.44
N HIS A 131 27.21 -1.77 -22.48
CA HIS A 131 27.97 -1.30 -21.33
C HIS A 131 27.10 -0.65 -20.24
N ARG A 132 25.81 -0.39 -20.49
CA ARG A 132 24.87 0.24 -19.56
C ARG A 132 23.96 -0.78 -18.88
N LYS A 133 23.84 -1.99 -19.43
CA LYS A 133 22.90 -3.02 -18.96
C LYS A 133 23.08 -3.41 -17.49
N HIS A 134 24.30 -3.28 -16.97
CA HIS A 134 24.64 -3.61 -15.59
C HIS A 134 24.36 -2.48 -14.59
N CYS A 135 23.97 -1.28 -15.06
CA CYS A 135 23.73 -0.13 -14.20
C CYS A 135 22.41 -0.25 -13.42
N ILE A 136 21.42 -1.02 -13.89
CA ILE A 136 20.13 -1.19 -13.22
C ILE A 136 20.18 -2.44 -12.34
N ASP A 137 20.10 -2.26 -11.01
CA ASP A 137 20.00 -3.40 -10.08
C ASP A 137 18.54 -3.88 -9.98
N ILE A 138 18.26 -5.06 -10.56
CA ILE A 138 16.93 -5.70 -10.47
C ILE A 138 16.76 -6.42 -9.11
N SER A 139 17.86 -6.72 -8.40
CA SER A 139 17.82 -7.52 -7.17
C SER A 139 17.03 -6.82 -6.04
N VAL A 140 16.98 -5.49 -6.06
CA VAL A 140 16.21 -4.63 -5.15
C VAL A 140 14.74 -5.01 -5.05
N TYR A 141 14.14 -5.59 -6.10
CA TYR A 141 12.75 -6.04 -6.06
C TYR A 141 12.50 -7.25 -5.17
N LYS A 142 13.56 -8.01 -4.86
CA LYS A 142 13.51 -9.15 -3.93
C LYS A 142 13.92 -8.77 -2.51
N THR A 143 14.65 -7.67 -2.35
CA THR A 143 15.23 -7.24 -1.07
C THR A 143 14.54 -5.99 -0.58
N GLY A 144 14.79 -4.86 -1.22
CA GLY A 144 14.27 -3.54 -0.90
C GLY A 144 15.14 -2.43 -1.48
N ILE A 145 14.71 -1.19 -1.31
CA ILE A 145 15.47 0.00 -1.69
C ILE A 145 15.83 0.81 -0.44
N ARG A 146 16.99 1.47 -0.46
CA ARG A 146 17.43 2.30 0.67
C ARG A 146 16.55 3.54 0.75
N MET A 147 16.10 3.89 1.96
CA MET A 147 15.32 5.12 2.14
C MET A 147 16.23 6.34 1.94
N ILE A 148 15.68 7.46 1.45
CA ILE A 148 16.45 8.69 1.25
C ILE A 148 16.95 9.21 2.60
N TYR A 149 18.12 9.85 2.62
CA TYR A 149 18.88 10.24 3.82
C TYR A 149 19.30 9.08 4.72
N SER A 150 18.98 7.82 4.38
CA SER A 150 19.47 6.68 5.11
C SER A 150 20.91 6.36 4.70
N ASP A 151 21.79 6.37 5.70
CA ASP A 151 23.21 6.10 5.49
C ASP A 151 23.44 4.61 5.22
N LYS A 152 24.38 4.32 4.31
CA LYS A 152 24.81 2.96 4.03
C LYS A 152 25.63 2.44 5.20
N PHE A 153 25.25 1.27 5.68
CA PHE A 153 26.04 0.50 6.63
C PHE A 153 26.44 -0.82 5.98
N THR A 154 27.74 -1.11 5.95
CA THR A 154 28.26 -2.36 5.39
C THR A 154 29.51 -2.78 6.14
N ASN A 155 29.73 -4.09 6.27
CA ASN A 155 30.92 -4.66 6.92
C ASN A 155 31.19 -4.06 8.32
N GLY A 156 30.13 -3.78 9.09
CA GLY A 156 30.26 -3.21 10.44
C GLY A 156 30.58 -1.71 10.49
N SER A 157 30.53 -1.00 9.37
CA SER A 157 30.94 0.41 9.28
C SER A 157 29.94 1.28 8.50
N TRP A 158 29.76 2.51 9.00
CA TRP A 158 29.04 3.58 8.30
C TRP A 158 29.86 4.10 7.13
N GLN A 159 29.21 4.32 6.00
CA GLN A 159 29.89 4.77 4.79
C GLN A 159 29.71 6.27 4.54
N ASN A 160 28.84 6.96 5.28
CA ASN A 160 28.44 8.34 5.02
C ASN A 160 27.89 8.55 3.59
N ARG A 161 27.07 7.58 3.16
CA ARG A 161 26.48 7.48 1.84
C ARG A 161 24.96 7.35 1.90
N TRP A 162 24.24 8.36 1.44
CA TRP A 162 22.79 8.38 1.40
C TRP A 162 22.27 9.00 0.11
N TYR A 163 20.99 8.80 -0.19
CA TYR A 163 20.34 9.44 -1.34
C TYR A 163 19.63 10.72 -0.92
N ILE A 164 19.76 11.77 -1.72
CA ILE A 164 19.05 13.05 -1.56
C ILE A 164 18.32 13.41 -2.85
N PRO A 165 17.25 14.21 -2.81
CA PRO A 165 16.61 14.69 -4.04
C PRO A 165 17.64 15.41 -4.93
N ILE A 166 17.59 15.20 -6.25
CA ILE A 166 18.60 15.73 -7.18
C ILE A 166 18.73 17.26 -7.16
N LYS A 167 17.68 17.96 -6.71
CA LYS A 167 17.64 19.43 -6.61
C LYS A 167 18.04 19.96 -5.23
N SER A 168 18.29 19.09 -4.27
CA SER A 168 18.62 19.46 -2.89
C SER A 168 20.13 19.53 -2.68
N SER A 169 20.55 20.43 -1.79
CA SER A 169 21.89 20.44 -1.22
C SER A 169 22.01 19.38 -0.12
N ILE A 170 23.23 18.90 0.13
CA ILE A 170 23.54 17.99 1.25
C ILE A 170 23.19 18.63 2.61
N SER A 171 23.23 19.97 2.70
CA SER A 171 22.86 20.71 3.92
C SER A 171 21.35 20.79 4.17
N ASP A 172 20.53 20.41 3.19
CA ASP A 172 19.09 20.60 3.26
C ASP A 172 18.46 19.57 4.20
N LYS A 173 17.51 20.05 4.99
CA LYS A 173 16.68 19.18 5.83
C LYS A 173 15.76 18.34 4.95
N LEU A 174 15.61 17.08 5.31
CA LEU A 174 14.63 16.19 4.70
C LEU A 174 13.22 16.71 4.99
N THR A 175 12.45 17.05 3.95
CA THR A 175 11.05 17.45 4.10
C THR A 175 10.11 16.24 4.02
N LEU A 176 8.88 16.40 4.52
CA LEU A 176 7.86 15.37 4.38
C LEU A 176 7.47 15.13 2.92
N ASP A 177 7.55 16.16 2.07
CA ASP A 177 7.21 16.03 0.65
C ASP A 177 8.25 15.23 -0.13
N ASP A 178 9.55 15.55 0.07
CA ASP A 178 10.66 14.77 -0.49
C ASP A 178 10.56 13.29 -0.11
N PHE A 179 10.29 13.07 1.18
CA PHE A 179 10.13 11.75 1.75
C PHE A 179 8.93 11.00 1.17
N ARG A 180 7.75 11.65 1.10
CA ARG A 180 6.52 11.07 0.55
C ARG A 180 6.70 10.57 -0.89
N HIS A 181 7.45 11.30 -1.70
CA HIS A 181 7.72 10.92 -3.09
C HIS A 181 8.73 9.77 -3.21
N SER A 182 9.58 9.59 -2.20
CA SER A 182 10.59 8.53 -2.16
C SER A 182 10.07 7.15 -1.73
N ILE A 183 8.93 7.10 -1.05
CA ILE A 183 8.31 5.84 -0.61
C ILE A 183 7.92 5.03 -1.85
N VAL A 184 8.44 3.81 -1.96
CA VAL A 184 8.10 2.92 -3.08
C VAL A 184 7.05 1.89 -2.70
N ARG A 185 6.96 1.44 -1.45
CA ARG A 185 6.00 0.42 -1.05
C ARG A 185 4.63 1.06 -0.89
N ILE A 186 3.63 0.51 -1.58
CA ILE A 186 2.27 1.03 -1.49
C ILE A 186 1.44 0.16 -0.54
N PHE A 187 1.39 -1.16 -0.76
CA PHE A 187 0.60 -2.08 0.06
C PHE A 187 1.26 -3.47 0.15
N THR A 188 1.14 -4.15 1.29
CA THR A 188 1.44 -5.59 1.39
C THR A 188 0.32 -6.39 0.72
N ILE A 189 0.66 -7.25 -0.24
CA ILE A 189 -0.21 -8.30 -0.76
C ILE A 189 -0.14 -9.45 0.26
N ASN A 190 -1.21 -9.69 1.00
CA ASN A 190 -1.29 -10.86 1.86
C ASN A 190 -1.41 -12.11 0.97
N THR A 191 -0.32 -12.84 0.82
CA THR A 191 -0.32 -14.14 0.14
C THR A 191 -0.88 -15.20 1.08
N SER A 192 -2.21 -15.30 1.16
CA SER A 192 -2.88 -16.50 1.65
C SER A 192 -3.29 -17.35 0.45
N LEU A 193 -2.34 -18.13 -0.07
CA LEU A 193 -2.62 -19.32 -0.87
C LEU A 193 -2.73 -20.51 0.09
N SER A 194 -3.95 -20.75 0.58
CA SER A 194 -4.36 -22.09 0.98
C SER A 194 -5.85 -22.25 0.71
N SER A 195 -6.14 -22.92 -0.40
CA SER A 195 -7.39 -23.61 -0.64
C SER A 195 -7.68 -24.59 0.51
N THR A 196 -8.71 -24.32 1.34
CA THR A 196 -9.73 -25.30 1.81
C THR A 196 -10.59 -24.75 2.97
N SER A 197 -11.91 -24.97 2.84
CA SER A 197 -12.94 -25.12 3.90
C SER A 197 -13.06 -24.07 5.04
N ASN A 198 -13.89 -23.03 4.89
CA ASN A 198 -14.49 -22.29 6.04
C ASN A 198 -15.80 -21.50 5.73
N SER A 199 -16.54 -21.86 4.67
CA SER A 199 -17.66 -21.04 4.14
C SER A 199 -18.92 -20.93 5.03
N LEU A 200 -19.15 -21.83 5.99
CA LEU A 200 -20.44 -21.93 6.69
C LEU A 200 -20.53 -21.08 7.97
N THR A 201 -19.44 -20.94 8.72
CA THR A 201 -19.41 -20.18 9.99
C THR A 201 -19.43 -18.67 9.76
N PHE A 202 -18.80 -18.18 8.68
CA PHE A 202 -18.80 -16.75 8.37
C PHE A 202 -20.19 -16.21 7.97
N HIS A 203 -20.98 -17.03 7.26
CA HIS A 203 -22.31 -16.64 6.79
C HIS A 203 -23.29 -16.40 7.95
N SER A 204 -23.28 -17.27 8.96
CA SER A 204 -24.15 -17.11 10.14
C SER A 204 -23.79 -15.87 10.98
N ASP A 205 -22.50 -15.58 11.11
CA ASP A 205 -22.04 -14.49 11.95
C ASP A 205 -22.36 -13.12 11.36
N ILE A 206 -22.16 -12.93 10.05
CA ILE A 206 -22.43 -11.64 9.41
C ILE A 206 -23.93 -11.33 9.32
N LEU A 207 -24.77 -12.35 9.11
CA LEU A 207 -26.23 -12.21 9.02
C LEU A 207 -26.81 -11.60 10.30
N LYS A 208 -26.28 -11.97 11.47
CA LYS A 208 -26.64 -11.40 12.77
C LYS A 208 -26.43 -9.88 12.85
N TYR A 209 -25.49 -9.31 12.11
CA TYR A 209 -25.26 -7.86 12.09
C TYR A 209 -26.07 -7.16 11.01
N LEU A 210 -26.38 -7.85 9.90
CA LEU A 210 -27.33 -7.36 8.92
C LEU A 210 -28.73 -7.21 9.54
N THR A 211 -29.19 -8.17 10.32
CA THR A 211 -30.50 -8.08 11.00
C THR A 211 -30.59 -6.95 12.02
N LYS A 212 -29.45 -6.45 12.53
CA LYS A 212 -29.40 -5.24 13.37
C LYS A 212 -29.63 -3.95 12.59
N ILE A 213 -29.35 -3.94 11.28
CA ILE A 213 -29.71 -2.82 10.40
C ILE A 213 -31.22 -2.84 10.15
N HIS A 214 -31.77 -4.01 9.80
CA HIS A 214 -33.22 -4.20 9.68
C HIS A 214 -33.59 -5.69 9.78
N PRO A 215 -34.69 -6.07 10.46
CA PRO A 215 -35.09 -7.47 10.64
C PRO A 215 -35.24 -8.24 9.33
N LYS A 216 -35.73 -7.59 8.26
CA LYS A 216 -35.96 -8.21 6.93
C LYS A 216 -34.70 -8.82 6.30
N TYR A 217 -33.50 -8.45 6.77
CA TYR A 217 -32.26 -9.07 6.31
C TYR A 217 -32.02 -10.49 6.85
N SER A 218 -32.89 -11.00 7.73
CA SER A 218 -32.85 -12.42 8.13
C SER A 218 -33.16 -13.39 6.98
N GLU A 219 -33.78 -12.89 5.90
CA GLU A 219 -34.19 -13.65 4.72
C GLU A 219 -33.07 -13.76 3.65
N ILE A 220 -31.93 -13.10 3.86
CA ILE A 220 -30.80 -13.16 2.91
C ILE A 220 -30.24 -14.57 2.86
N SER A 221 -30.23 -15.17 1.67
CA SER A 221 -29.78 -16.55 1.45
C SER A 221 -28.40 -16.63 0.81
N SER A 222 -27.94 -15.55 0.17
CA SER A 222 -26.66 -15.49 -0.52
C SER A 222 -25.91 -14.20 -0.21
N ILE A 223 -24.65 -14.35 0.18
CA ILE A 223 -23.73 -13.24 0.45
C ILE A 223 -22.43 -13.52 -0.30
N LYS A 224 -22.08 -12.64 -1.25
CA LYS A 224 -20.79 -12.65 -1.95
C LYS A 224 -19.95 -11.47 -1.46
N ILE A 225 -18.71 -11.75 -1.10
CA ILE A 225 -17.84 -10.75 -0.48
C ILE A 225 -16.73 -10.38 -1.44
N LYS A 226 -16.57 -9.08 -1.66
CA LYS A 226 -15.45 -8.52 -2.42
C LYS A 226 -14.66 -7.60 -1.50
N SER A 227 -13.42 -7.97 -1.23
CA SER A 227 -12.49 -7.15 -0.46
C SER A 227 -11.76 -6.17 -1.38
N PHE A 228 -11.53 -4.95 -0.88
CA PHE A 228 -10.80 -3.89 -1.56
C PHE A 228 -9.54 -3.53 -0.76
N ASN A 229 -8.52 -3.03 -1.45
CA ASN A 229 -7.16 -2.82 -0.91
C ASN A 229 -7.09 -1.83 0.27
N ASN A 230 -8.14 -1.05 0.52
CA ASN A 230 -8.26 -0.09 1.62
C ASN A 230 -8.95 -0.65 2.88
N GLY A 231 -9.07 -1.98 2.99
CA GLY A 231 -9.77 -2.63 4.10
C GLY A 231 -11.29 -2.52 4.02
N ILE A 232 -11.82 -1.96 2.93
CA ILE A 232 -13.26 -1.95 2.66
C ILE A 232 -13.67 -3.31 2.10
N LYS A 233 -14.78 -3.85 2.60
CA LYS A 233 -15.40 -5.07 2.06
C LYS A 233 -16.80 -4.73 1.57
N CYS A 234 -17.13 -5.17 0.35
CA CYS A 234 -18.48 -5.05 -0.21
C CYS A 234 -19.15 -6.41 -0.19
N LEU A 235 -20.32 -6.48 0.42
CA LEU A 235 -21.14 -7.67 0.52
C LEU A 235 -22.30 -7.51 -0.46
N SER A 236 -22.21 -8.22 -1.58
CA SER A 236 -23.32 -8.33 -2.53
C SER A 236 -24.29 -9.39 -2.04
N VAL A 237 -25.57 -9.06 -1.97
CA VAL A 237 -26.62 -9.94 -1.45
C VAL A 237 -27.78 -10.07 -2.44
N ASP A 238 -28.65 -11.05 -2.23
CA ASP A 238 -29.88 -11.25 -3.00
C ASP A 238 -31.05 -10.34 -2.58
N SER A 239 -30.96 -9.66 -1.44
CA SER A 239 -32.04 -8.76 -1.00
C SER A 239 -32.17 -7.50 -1.87
N LYS A 240 -33.42 -7.11 -2.14
CA LYS A 240 -33.78 -5.84 -2.78
C LYS A 240 -34.34 -4.81 -1.79
N PHE A 241 -34.48 -5.19 -0.52
CA PHE A 241 -35.03 -4.33 0.52
C PHE A 241 -34.07 -3.20 0.83
N CYS A 242 -34.56 -1.96 0.79
CA CYS A 242 -33.76 -0.77 1.01
C CYS A 242 -34.35 0.08 2.13
N THR A 243 -33.59 0.24 3.20
CA THR A 243 -34.00 1.02 4.39
C THR A 243 -34.31 2.49 4.10
N ASN A 244 -33.84 3.06 2.98
CA ASN A 244 -34.18 4.42 2.57
C ASN A 244 -35.60 4.56 2.02
N ILE A 245 -36.16 3.51 1.41
CA ILE A 245 -37.57 3.50 0.97
C ILE A 245 -38.45 2.65 1.89
N ASN A 246 -37.83 1.97 2.86
CA ASN A 246 -38.44 1.00 3.75
C ASN A 246 -39.28 -0.05 3.00
N ASP A 247 -38.81 -0.44 1.81
CA ASP A 247 -39.48 -1.36 0.90
C ASP A 247 -38.45 -1.97 -0.09
N GLU A 248 -38.91 -2.88 -0.94
CA GLU A 248 -38.10 -3.52 -1.98
C GLU A 248 -38.06 -2.71 -3.28
N HIS A 249 -36.86 -2.57 -3.83
CA HIS A 249 -36.72 -2.14 -5.22
C HIS A 249 -37.20 -3.25 -6.17
N LYS A 250 -37.86 -2.87 -7.27
CA LYS A 250 -38.31 -3.84 -8.30
C LYS A 250 -37.14 -4.62 -8.93
N ASN A 251 -36.09 -3.89 -9.32
CA ASN A 251 -35.00 -4.44 -10.15
C ASN A 251 -33.62 -4.42 -9.50
N ASN A 252 -33.41 -3.62 -8.45
CA ASN A 252 -32.07 -3.38 -7.90
C ASN A 252 -31.87 -4.11 -6.58
N HIS A 253 -30.74 -4.78 -6.45
CA HIS A 253 -30.29 -5.32 -5.17
C HIS A 253 -29.65 -4.21 -4.32
N VAL A 254 -29.72 -4.39 -3.01
CA VAL A 254 -28.87 -3.65 -2.08
C VAL A 254 -27.53 -4.37 -1.90
N TYR A 255 -26.56 -3.64 -1.38
CA TYR A 255 -25.28 -4.20 -0.99
C TYR A 255 -24.85 -3.58 0.31
N PHE A 256 -23.95 -4.24 1.03
CA PHE A 256 -23.41 -3.71 2.27
C PHE A 256 -21.95 -3.41 2.14
N VAL A 257 -21.48 -2.46 2.93
CA VAL A 257 -20.09 -2.06 2.99
C VAL A 257 -19.63 -2.16 4.43
N ILE A 258 -18.53 -2.87 4.64
CA ILE A 258 -17.71 -2.80 5.87
C ILE A 258 -16.56 -1.85 5.55
N ASN A 259 -16.46 -0.72 6.25
CA ASN A 259 -15.35 0.20 6.03
C ASN A 259 -14.10 -0.18 6.85
N SER A 260 -13.02 0.57 6.67
CA SER A 260 -11.75 0.42 7.41
C SER A 260 -11.88 0.57 8.93
N HIS A 261 -13.00 1.11 9.43
CA HIS A 261 -13.31 1.25 10.86
C HIS A 261 -14.19 0.11 11.39
N ASN A 262 -14.38 -0.96 10.61
CA ASN A 262 -15.28 -2.08 10.93
C ASN A 262 -16.74 -1.66 11.15
N GLU A 263 -17.19 -0.62 10.45
CA GLU A 263 -18.60 -0.23 10.41
C GLU A 263 -19.29 -0.88 9.21
N LEU A 264 -20.37 -1.60 9.46
CA LEU A 264 -21.24 -2.21 8.47
C LEU A 264 -22.45 -1.31 8.18
N TYR A 265 -22.71 -1.02 6.90
CA TYR A 265 -23.89 -0.24 6.49
C TYR A 265 -24.38 -0.62 5.09
N GLN A 266 -25.66 -0.37 4.83
CA GLN A 266 -26.31 -0.63 3.55
C GLN A 266 -26.05 0.52 2.56
N LYS A 267 -25.87 0.16 1.29
CA LYS A 267 -25.93 1.02 0.10
C LYS A 267 -26.85 0.41 -0.96
N CYS A 268 -27.17 1.18 -1.99
CA CYS A 268 -28.08 0.76 -3.05
C CYS A 268 -27.58 1.21 -4.43
N PHE A 269 -27.73 0.34 -5.44
CA PHE A 269 -27.41 0.65 -6.84
C PHE A 269 -28.52 1.40 -7.60
N SER A 270 -29.61 1.79 -6.93
CA SER A 270 -30.72 2.46 -7.60
C SER A 270 -30.36 3.88 -8.05
N HIS A 271 -30.25 4.05 -9.37
CA HIS A 271 -30.15 5.33 -10.06
C HIS A 271 -31.51 6.00 -10.35
N ASN A 272 -32.59 5.55 -9.70
CA ASN A 272 -33.88 6.22 -9.84
C ASN A 272 -33.85 7.58 -9.12
N TYR A 273 -33.93 8.66 -9.91
CA TYR A 273 -33.91 10.07 -9.47
C TYR A 273 -35.28 10.62 -9.07
N LYS A 274 -36.31 9.79 -8.88
CA LYS A 274 -37.56 10.23 -8.24
C LYS A 274 -37.33 10.29 -6.73
N ILE A 275 -37.80 11.33 -6.04
CA ILE A 275 -37.65 11.42 -4.57
C ILE A 275 -38.82 10.78 -3.81
N SER A 276 -39.99 10.72 -4.44
CA SER A 276 -41.21 10.12 -3.87
C SER A 276 -40.96 8.70 -3.35
N GLY A 277 -41.40 8.43 -2.12
CA GLY A 277 -41.24 7.15 -1.42
C GLY A 277 -39.88 6.93 -0.74
N ARG A 278 -38.98 7.92 -0.71
CA ARG A 278 -37.70 7.86 0.03
C ARG A 278 -37.78 8.69 1.32
N ILE A 279 -37.11 8.20 2.35
CA ILE A 279 -37.08 8.78 3.70
C ILE A 279 -35.99 9.86 3.80
N HIS A 280 -34.84 9.68 3.15
CA HIS A 280 -33.67 10.57 3.34
C HIS A 280 -33.24 11.32 2.09
N CYS A 281 -32.75 10.60 1.07
CA CYS A 281 -32.17 11.19 -0.15
C CYS A 281 -32.26 10.21 -1.32
N TYR A 282 -31.61 10.48 -2.45
CA TYR A 282 -31.52 9.51 -3.54
C TYR A 282 -30.76 8.25 -3.11
N CYS A 283 -31.22 7.07 -3.55
CA CYS A 283 -30.67 5.80 -3.09
C CYS A 283 -29.16 5.62 -3.38
N HIS A 284 -28.64 6.15 -4.50
CA HIS A 284 -27.21 6.08 -4.81
C HIS A 284 -26.34 6.96 -3.89
N GLN A 285 -26.94 7.94 -3.20
CA GLN A 285 -26.30 8.79 -2.19
C GLN A 285 -26.57 8.31 -0.76
N TYR A 286 -27.52 7.39 -0.58
CA TYR A 286 -27.92 6.91 0.72
C TYR A 286 -26.92 5.91 1.32
N LYS A 287 -26.70 6.06 2.62
CA LYS A 287 -26.02 5.10 3.50
C LYS A 287 -26.91 4.89 4.73
N SER A 288 -27.17 3.63 5.10
CA SER A 288 -27.91 3.37 6.34
C SER A 288 -27.10 3.75 7.58
N LYS A 289 -27.77 3.83 8.73
CA LYS A 289 -27.08 3.95 10.02
C LYS A 289 -26.06 2.79 10.14
N PRO A 290 -24.79 3.09 10.46
CA PRO A 290 -23.76 2.07 10.58
C PRO A 290 -23.94 1.23 11.84
N ILE A 291 -23.56 -0.05 11.76
CA ILE A 291 -23.44 -0.99 12.87
C ILE A 291 -21.97 -1.32 13.07
N GLN A 292 -21.47 -1.18 14.30
CA GLN A 292 -20.10 -1.54 14.63
C GLN A 292 -19.95 -3.07 14.70
N LEU A 293 -18.98 -3.61 13.96
CA LEU A 293 -18.57 -5.01 14.07
C LEU A 293 -17.48 -5.20 15.14
N PRO A 294 -17.49 -6.31 15.90
CA PRO A 294 -16.37 -6.66 16.76
C PRO A 294 -15.08 -6.91 15.96
N LYS A 295 -13.94 -6.57 16.54
CA LYS A 295 -12.61 -6.69 15.92
C LYS A 295 -12.23 -8.13 15.51
N LEU A 296 -12.89 -9.15 16.06
CA LEU A 296 -12.67 -10.57 15.78
C LEU A 296 -13.39 -11.08 14.51
N LEU A 297 -14.26 -10.28 13.89
CA LEU A 297 -14.86 -10.61 12.60
C LEU A 297 -13.95 -10.13 11.46
N ASP A 298 -12.70 -10.59 11.47
CA ASP A 298 -11.86 -10.45 10.29
C ASP A 298 -12.36 -11.42 9.23
N VAL A 299 -13.26 -10.90 8.40
CA VAL A 299 -13.79 -11.54 7.21
C VAL A 299 -12.63 -11.84 6.25
N HIS A 300 -11.94 -12.97 6.43
CA HIS A 300 -11.13 -13.54 5.38
C HIS A 300 -12.09 -14.03 4.30
N SER A 301 -12.10 -13.33 3.17
CA SER A 301 -12.91 -13.67 1.99
C SER A 301 -11.93 -13.81 0.83
N SER A 302 -11.69 -15.05 0.40
CA SER A 302 -12.36 -15.72 -0.73
C SER A 302 -11.61 -15.46 -2.02
#